data_AF-A0A7G1P372-F1
#
_entry.id   AF-A0A7G1P372-F1
#
_cell.length_a   1.000
_cell.length_b   1.000
_cell.length_c   1.000
_cell.angle_alpha   90.00
_cell.angle_beta   90.00
_cell.angle_gamma   90.00
#
_symmetry.space_group_name_H-M   'P 1'
#
loop_
_entity.id
_entity.type
_entity.pdbx_description
1 polymer ?
#
loop_
_entity_poly.entity_id
_entity_poly.type
_entity_poly.pdbx_seq_one_letter_code
_entity_poly.pdbx_strand_id
1 'polypeptide(L)'
;MGKAVRVRVWVRARVRGLASALAGRARVGGARLARRDAGMVTSEYAMGLIAAVGFAALLYEVLTSGQVRGALQDIVGRALNGQF
;
A
#
# COMPACT_ATOMS: atom_id res chain seq x y z
N MET A 1 10.75 -21.49 7.00
CA MET A 1 10.58 -21.11 5.58
C MET A 1 9.14 -20.80 5.10
N GLY A 2 8.05 -21.34 5.67
CA GLY A 2 6.71 -21.27 5.03
C GLY A 2 5.90 -19.96 5.13
N LYS A 3 6.24 -19.02 6.03
CA LYS A 3 5.47 -17.77 6.20
C LYS A 3 5.80 -16.72 5.13
N ALA A 4 7.08 -16.58 4.76
CA ALA A 4 7.55 -15.61 3.77
C ALA A 4 7.03 -15.91 2.35
N VAL A 5 6.90 -17.19 1.99
CA VAL A 5 6.33 -17.60 0.70
C VAL A 5 4.84 -17.25 0.64
N ARG A 6 4.09 -17.49 1.72
CA ARG A 6 2.65 -17.15 1.77
C ARG A 6 2.40 -15.66 1.62
N VAL A 7 3.20 -14.80 2.27
CA VAL A 7 3.07 -13.34 2.15
C VAL A 7 3.34 -12.89 0.71
N ARG A 8 4.41 -13.38 0.08
CA ARG A 8 4.74 -13.05 -1.32
C ARG A 8 3.67 -13.52 -2.31
N VAL A 9 3.05 -14.66 -2.04
CA VAL A 9 1.96 -15.21 -2.85
C VAL A 9 0.67 -14.41 -2.66
N TRP A 10 0.33 -14.03 -1.43
CA TRP A 10 -0.86 -13.21 -1.13
C TRP A 10 -0.75 -11.81 -1.75
N VAL A 11 0.42 -11.17 -1.61
CA VAL A 11 0.71 -9.87 -2.25
C VAL A 11 0.60 -9.98 -3.78
N ARG A 12 1.24 -10.99 -4.40
CA ARG A 12 1.14 -11.21 -5.86
C ARG A 12 -0.26 -11.58 -6.34
N ALA A 13 -1.08 -12.23 -5.52
CA ALA A 13 -2.46 -12.57 -5.86
C ALA A 13 -3.37 -11.32 -5.80
N ARG A 14 -3.22 -10.49 -4.77
CA ARG A 14 -4.01 -9.27 -4.58
C ARG A 14 -3.66 -8.18 -5.60
N VAL A 15 -2.38 -8.03 -5.93
CA VAL A 15 -1.90 -7.10 -6.98
C VAL A 15 -2.46 -7.47 -8.37
N ARG A 16 -2.56 -8.76 -8.71
CA ARG A 16 -3.11 -9.21 -10.00
C ARG A 16 -4.62 -8.98 -10.14
N GLY A 17 -5.40 -9.18 -9.07
CA GLY A 17 -6.84 -8.93 -9.08
C GLY A 17 -7.21 -7.45 -9.24
N LEU A 18 -6.41 -6.56 -8.66
CA LEU A 18 -6.55 -5.11 -8.80
C LEU A 18 -6.15 -4.62 -10.20
N ALA A 19 -5.10 -5.19 -10.80
CA ALA A 19 -4.65 -4.84 -12.15
C ALA A 19 -5.71 -5.16 -13.22
N SER A 20 -6.40 -6.30 -13.12
CA SER A 20 -7.49 -6.66 -14.05
C SER A 20 -8.72 -5.76 -13.93
N ALA A 21 -9.01 -5.24 -12.73
CA ALA A 21 -10.13 -4.32 -12.52
C ALA A 21 -9.87 -2.91 -13.10
N LEU A 22 -8.60 -2.48 -13.13
CA LEU A 22 -8.20 -1.18 -13.68
C LEU A 22 -8.08 -1.22 -15.22
N ALA A 23 -7.67 -2.36 -15.80
CA ALA A 23 -7.54 -2.52 -17.25
C ALA A 23 -8.86 -2.30 -18.02
N GLY A 24 -10.01 -2.62 -17.41
CA GLY A 24 -11.34 -2.39 -18.01
C GLY A 24 -11.68 -0.90 -18.22
N ARG A 25 -11.04 0.02 -17.49
CA ARG A 25 -11.33 1.47 -17.51
C ARG A 25 -10.47 2.26 -18.51
N ALA A 26 -9.43 1.65 -19.07
CA ALA A 26 -8.45 2.34 -19.93
C ALA A 26 -8.98 2.68 -21.35
N ARG A 27 -10.04 2.00 -21.83
CA ARG A 27 -10.59 2.21 -23.19
C ARG A 27 -11.31 3.55 -23.39
N VAL A 28 -11.55 4.32 -22.33
CA VAL A 28 -12.10 5.70 -22.39
C VAL A 28 -10.96 6.74 -22.55
N GLY A 29 -9.71 6.31 -22.74
CA GLY A 29 -8.50 7.15 -22.72
C GLY A 29 -8.29 8.09 -23.91
N GLY A 30 -8.95 7.89 -25.06
CA GLY A 30 -8.64 8.63 -26.30
C GLY A 30 -9.14 10.08 -26.36
N ALA A 31 -10.23 10.43 -25.68
CA ALA A 31 -10.87 11.76 -25.83
C ALA A 31 -10.26 12.87 -24.93
N ARG A 32 -9.40 12.51 -23.95
CA ARG A 32 -8.90 13.43 -22.90
C ARG A 32 -7.59 14.16 -23.21
N LEU A 33 -7.05 13.98 -24.42
CA LEU A 33 -5.86 14.72 -24.87
C LEU A 33 -6.14 16.23 -25.08
N ALA A 34 -7.41 16.65 -25.07
CA ALA A 34 -7.87 18.03 -25.27
C ALA A 34 -7.91 18.94 -24.00
N ARG A 35 -7.58 18.43 -22.79
CA ARG A 35 -7.58 19.20 -21.51
C ARG A 35 -6.17 19.59 -20.99
N ARG A 36 -5.17 19.61 -21.86
CA ARG A 36 -3.74 19.55 -21.48
C ARG A 36 -3.21 20.73 -20.64
N ASP A 37 -3.79 21.93 -20.71
CA ASP A 37 -3.28 23.10 -19.95
C ASP A 37 -3.91 23.31 -18.56
N ALA A 38 -5.07 22.72 -18.27
CA ALA A 38 -5.64 22.71 -16.91
C ALA A 38 -5.01 21.62 -16.01
N GLY A 39 -4.21 20.73 -16.60
CA GLY A 39 -3.71 19.51 -15.97
C GLY A 39 -2.38 19.64 -15.23
N MET A 40 -1.60 20.71 -15.43
CA MET A 40 -0.29 20.83 -14.78
C MET A 40 -0.43 20.91 -13.24
N VAL A 41 -1.37 21.73 -12.76
CA VAL A 41 -1.64 21.90 -11.32
C VAL A 41 -2.42 20.70 -10.74
N THR A 42 -3.41 20.13 -11.45
CA THR A 42 -4.19 18.99 -10.93
C THR A 42 -3.44 17.66 -10.99
N SER A 43 -2.51 17.48 -11.93
CA SER A 43 -1.70 16.24 -12.02
C SER A 43 -0.65 16.15 -10.91
N GLU A 44 -0.08 17.28 -10.50
CA GLU A 44 0.90 17.35 -9.40
C GLU A 44 0.27 16.90 -8.08
N TYR A 45 -0.87 17.47 -7.70
CA TYR A 45 -1.59 17.06 -6.49
C TYR A 45 -2.07 15.61 -6.55
N ALA A 46 -2.46 15.14 -7.73
CA ALA A 46 -2.88 13.74 -7.92
C ALA A 46 -1.72 12.76 -7.69
N MET A 47 -0.52 13.07 -8.20
CA MET A 47 0.67 12.25 -7.94
C MET A 47 1.09 12.31 -6.47
N GLY A 48 0.95 13.47 -5.81
CA GLY A 48 1.15 13.60 -4.36
C GLY A 48 0.27 12.65 -3.55
N LEU A 49 -1.03 12.55 -3.89
CA LEU A 49 -1.94 11.60 -3.24
C LEU A 49 -1.60 10.15 -3.53
N ILE A 50 -1.26 9.81 -4.78
CA ILE A 50 -0.85 8.43 -5.13
C ILE A 50 0.40 8.03 -4.35
N ALA A 51 1.40 8.93 -4.26
CA ALA A 51 2.60 8.70 -3.49
C ALA A 51 2.31 8.52 -1.99
N ALA A 52 1.49 9.40 -1.41
CA ALA A 52 1.13 9.33 0.00
C ALA A 52 0.38 8.04 0.34
N VAL A 53 -0.61 7.66 -0.48
CA VAL A 53 -1.37 6.41 -0.29
C VAL A 53 -0.49 5.18 -0.50
N GLY A 54 0.41 5.20 -1.49
CA GLY A 54 1.39 4.14 -1.70
C GLY A 54 2.31 3.96 -0.50
N PHE A 55 2.83 5.06 0.05
CA PHE A 55 3.65 5.04 1.27
C PHE A 55 2.87 4.54 2.49
N ALA A 56 1.62 4.97 2.66
CA ALA A 56 0.75 4.50 3.74
C ALA A 56 0.50 2.98 3.66
N ALA A 57 0.31 2.43 2.45
CA ALA A 57 0.17 0.99 2.25
C ALA A 57 1.45 0.22 2.63
N LEU A 58 2.63 0.75 2.28
CA LEU A 58 3.91 0.17 2.70
C LEU A 58 4.08 0.22 4.22
N LEU A 59 3.74 1.35 4.86
CA LEU A 59 3.80 1.48 6.31
C LEU A 59 2.84 0.50 7.01
N TYR A 60 1.64 0.30 6.47
CA TYR A 60 0.70 -0.68 7.00
C TYR A 60 1.27 -2.10 7.00
N GLU A 61 1.92 -2.52 5.91
CA GLU A 61 2.59 -3.83 5.83
C GLU A 61 3.72 -3.95 6.86
N VAL A 62 4.51 -2.88 7.06
CA VAL A 62 5.56 -2.85 8.09
C VAL A 62 4.96 -2.98 9.49
N LEU A 63 3.94 -2.17 9.81
CA LEU A 63 3.31 -2.15 11.14
C LEU A 63 2.58 -3.46 11.47
N THR A 64 2.01 -4.11 10.47
CA THR A 64 1.31 -5.41 10.64
C THR A 64 2.25 -6.61 10.53
N SER A 65 3.55 -6.38 10.30
CA SER A 65 4.54 -7.44 10.23
C SER A 65 4.71 -8.17 11.57
N GLY A 66 5.14 -9.43 11.50
CA GLY A 66 5.40 -10.24 12.69
C GLY A 66 6.53 -9.70 13.56
N GLN A 67 7.51 -9.01 12.99
CA GLN A 67 8.62 -8.39 13.71
C GLN A 67 8.13 -7.25 14.61
N VAL A 68 7.36 -6.31 14.05
CA VAL A 68 6.80 -5.18 14.80
C VAL A 68 5.81 -5.68 15.85
N ARG A 69 4.94 -6.63 15.50
CA ARG A 69 4.00 -7.22 16.44
C ARG A 69 4.71 -7.94 17.60
N GLY A 70 5.80 -8.66 17.34
CA GLY A 70 6.62 -9.30 18.39
C GLY A 70 7.26 -8.28 19.32
N ALA A 71 7.89 -7.25 18.77
CA ALA A 71 8.48 -6.17 19.57
C ALA A 71 7.44 -5.47 20.47
N LEU A 72 6.24 -5.21 19.95
CA LEU A 72 5.15 -4.65 20.74
C LEU A 72 4.66 -5.62 21.83
N GLN A 73 4.57 -6.92 21.53
CA GLN A 73 4.23 -7.94 22.53
C GLN A 73 5.25 -7.99 23.66
N ASP A 74 6.55 -7.90 23.36
CA ASP A 74 7.61 -7.88 24.37
C ASP A 74 7.55 -6.62 25.24
N ILE A 75 7.30 -5.45 24.63
CA ILE A 75 7.12 -4.19 25.37
C ILE A 75 5.92 -4.29 26.31
N VAL A 76 4.77 -4.72 25.80
CA VAL A 76 3.55 -4.89 26.61
C VAL A 76 3.76 -5.93 27.70
N GLY A 77 4.41 -7.06 27.38
CA GLY A 77 4.73 -8.11 28.35
C GLY A 77 5.60 -7.60 29.51
N ARG A 78 6.66 -6.85 29.21
CA ARG A 78 7.49 -6.22 30.26
C ARG A 78 6.70 -5.23 31.12
N ALA A 79 5.87 -4.40 30.49
CA ALA A 79 5.03 -3.43 31.20
C ALA A 79 4.02 -4.11 32.13
N LEU A 80 3.44 -5.24 31.71
CA LEU A 80 2.49 -6.01 32.53
C LEU A 80 3.19 -6.80 33.66
N ASN A 81 4.43 -7.25 33.44
CA ASN A 81 5.21 -7.99 34.44
C ASN A 81 5.88 -7.09 35.50
N GLY A 82 5.68 -5.77 35.44
CA GLY A 82 6.24 -4.81 36.40
C GLY A 82 7.77 -4.67 36.34
N GLN A 83 8.39 -5.24 35.31
CA GLN A 83 9.84 -5.16 35.09
C GLN A 83 10.13 -3.94 34.20
N PHE A 84 10.38 -2.81 34.87
CA PHE A 84 10.94 -1.60 34.23
C PHE A 84 12.46 -1.63 34.28
#